data_AF-A0A536C4M1-F1
#
_entry.id   AF-A0A536C4M1-F1
#
_cell.length_a   1.000
_cell.length_b   1.000
_cell.length_c   1.000
_cell.angle_alpha   90.00
_cell.angle_beta   90.00
_cell.angle_gamma   90.00
#
_symmetry.space_group_name_H-M   'P 1'
#
loop_
_entity.id
_entity.type
_entity.pdbx_description
1 polymer ?
#
loop_
_entity_poly.entity_id
_entity_poly.type
_entity_poly.pdbx_seq_one_letter_code
_entity_poly.pdbx_strand_id
1 'polypeptide(L)'
;MRRLLVDWEQEAPLTVAALRAEAGRDLGEPDYQELIKQLLEESPDFAAIWARQDVRGRQEGAKRFQHPELGRFDLEYTAFQVAEQPSLRLYLYTPADKRTAMKLREAAQRVNRPS
;
A
#
# COMPACT_ATOMS: atom_id res chain seq x y z
N MET A 1 -4.20 -7.07 6.21
CA MET A 1 -4.48 -6.62 4.82
C MET A 1 -5.21 -7.65 3.95
N ARG A 2 -4.81 -8.93 3.91
CA ARG A 2 -5.35 -9.91 2.94
C ARG A 2 -6.88 -10.02 2.87
N ARG A 3 -7.58 -9.95 4.00
CA ARG A 3 -9.06 -9.96 4.03
C ARG A 3 -9.72 -8.63 3.65
N LEU A 4 -8.95 -7.54 3.67
CA LEU A 4 -9.40 -6.18 3.46
C LEU A 4 -9.22 -5.74 2.01
N LEU A 5 -8.19 -6.22 1.31
CA LEU A 5 -7.96 -5.93 -0.11
C LEU A 5 -8.66 -6.97 -0.97
N VAL A 6 -9.56 -6.52 -1.85
CA VAL A 6 -10.26 -7.39 -2.81
C VAL A 6 -9.26 -8.00 -3.80
N ASP A 7 -8.28 -7.21 -4.23
CA ASP A 7 -7.29 -7.59 -5.24
C ASP A 7 -5.92 -7.93 -4.63
N TRP A 8 -5.90 -8.60 -3.48
CA TRP A 8 -4.64 -8.94 -2.79
C TRP A 8 -3.59 -9.56 -3.73
N GLU A 9 -4.00 -10.52 -4.57
CA GLU A 9 -3.11 -11.22 -5.49
C GLU A 9 -2.48 -10.33 -6.56
N GLN A 10 -3.11 -9.19 -6.89
CA GLN A 10 -2.56 -8.19 -7.82
C GLN A 10 -1.78 -7.10 -7.07
N GLU A 11 -2.27 -6.70 -5.89
CA GLU A 11 -1.71 -5.62 -5.09
C GLU A 11 -0.41 -6.00 -4.38
N ALA A 12 -0.30 -7.23 -3.88
CA ALA A 12 0.89 -7.68 -3.15
C ALA A 12 2.15 -7.68 -4.04
N PRO A 13 2.13 -8.23 -5.28
CA PRO A 13 3.27 -8.11 -6.19
C PRO A 13 3.67 -6.67 -6.48
N LEU A 14 2.70 -5.78 -6.71
CA LEU A 14 2.97 -4.37 -6.98
C LEU A 14 3.61 -3.66 -5.78
N THR A 15 3.17 -3.96 -4.56
CA THR A 15 3.76 -3.40 -3.35
C THR A 15 5.20 -3.88 -3.14
N VAL A 16 5.49 -5.16 -3.37
CA VAL A 16 6.84 -5.70 -3.23
C VAL A 16 7.77 -5.14 -4.31
N ALA A 17 7.29 -5.02 -5.56
CA ALA A 17 8.05 -4.41 -6.65
C ALA A 17 8.32 -2.91 -6.42
N ALA A 18 7.37 -2.22 -5.78
CA ALA A 18 7.54 -0.82 -5.38
C ALA A 18 8.57 -0.66 -4.26
N LEU A 19 8.55 -1.53 -3.25
CA LEU A 19 9.57 -1.55 -2.19
C LEU A 19 10.97 -1.70 -2.79
N ARG A 20 11.17 -2.64 -3.73
CA ARG A 20 12.46 -2.81 -4.40
C ARG A 20 12.87 -1.57 -5.21
N ALA A 21 11.92 -0.98 -5.94
CA ALA A 21 12.17 0.23 -6.73
C ALA A 21 12.51 1.45 -5.83
N GLU A 22 11.89 1.54 -4.67
CA GLU A 22 12.12 2.59 -3.66
C GLU A 22 13.46 2.43 -2.97
N ALA A 23 13.77 1.22 -2.49
CA ALA A 23 15.03 0.93 -1.84
C ALA A 23 16.22 1.12 -2.79
N GLY A 24 16.08 0.77 -4.08
CA GLY A 24 17.04 1.13 -5.12
C GLY A 24 18.49 0.79 -4.76
N ARG A 25 19.31 1.83 -4.58
CA ARG A 25 20.74 1.69 -4.21
C ARG A 25 20.96 1.41 -2.72
N ASP A 26 19.99 1.77 -1.88
CA ASP A 26 20.05 1.59 -0.43
C ASP A 26 19.75 0.14 -0.02
N LEU A 27 19.42 -0.75 -0.97
CA LEU A 27 19.28 -2.18 -0.71
C LEU A 27 20.54 -2.80 -0.09
N GLY A 28 21.71 -2.20 -0.28
CA GLY A 28 22.95 -2.65 0.36
C GLY A 28 23.12 -2.19 1.82
N GLU A 29 22.31 -1.25 2.29
CA GLU A 29 22.42 -0.69 3.64
C GLU A 29 21.94 -1.72 4.69
N PRO A 30 22.61 -1.78 5.86
CA PRO A 30 22.30 -2.79 6.89
C PRO A 30 20.83 -2.82 7.32
N ASP A 31 20.21 -1.65 7.45
CA ASP A 31 18.82 -1.52 7.91
C ASP A 31 17.83 -2.12 6.89
N TYR A 32 18.08 -1.92 5.58
CA TYR A 32 17.28 -2.54 4.53
C TYR A 32 17.49 -4.05 4.46
N GLN A 33 18.73 -4.51 4.60
CA GLN A 33 19.05 -5.94 4.60
C GLN A 33 18.36 -6.68 5.75
N GLU A 34 18.39 -6.11 6.95
CA GLU A 34 17.73 -6.70 8.12
C GLU A 34 16.19 -6.72 7.94
N LEU A 35 15.60 -5.63 7.44
CA LEU A 35 14.16 -5.59 7.15
C LEU A 35 13.75 -6.64 6.11
N ILE A 36 14.48 -6.75 5.00
CA ILE A 36 14.18 -7.73 3.95
C ILE A 36 14.33 -9.15 4.49
N LYS A 37 15.37 -9.42 5.28
CA LYS A 37 15.58 -10.73 5.90
C LYS A 37 14.40 -11.11 6.79
N GLN A 38 13.96 -10.23 7.68
CA GLN A 38 12.80 -10.47 8.54
C GLN A 38 11.54 -10.75 7.71
N LEU A 39 11.28 -9.95 6.67
CA LEU A 39 10.13 -10.15 5.79
C LEU A 39 10.18 -11.47 5.00
N LEU A 40 11.38 -11.94 4.61
CA LEU A 40 11.57 -13.23 3.96
C LEU A 40 11.29 -14.41 4.92
N GLU A 41 11.64 -14.27 6.20
CA GLU A 41 11.43 -15.31 7.22
C GLU A 41 9.97 -15.38 7.66
N GLU A 42 9.33 -14.24 7.87
CA GLU A 42 7.98 -14.17 8.46
C GLU A 42 6.83 -14.28 7.45
N SER A 43 7.08 -14.02 6.16
CA SER A 43 6.04 -13.96 5.14
C SER A 43 6.36 -14.81 3.91
N PRO A 44 5.82 -16.04 3.82
CA PRO A 44 5.97 -16.90 2.65
C PRO A 44 5.48 -16.24 1.35
N ASP A 45 4.40 -15.46 1.43
CA ASP A 45 3.88 -14.69 0.30
C ASP A 45 4.91 -13.64 -0.16
N PHE A 46 5.54 -12.93 0.79
CA PHE A 46 6.61 -11.97 0.47
C PHE A 46 7.81 -12.68 -0.17
N ALA A 47 8.27 -13.80 0.40
CA ALA A 47 9.39 -14.55 -0.14
C ALA A 47 9.14 -15.01 -1.58
N ALA A 48 7.96 -15.56 -1.85
CA ALA A 48 7.57 -16.02 -3.19
C ALA A 48 7.49 -14.87 -4.21
N ILE A 49 7.04 -13.69 -3.79
CA ILE A 49 6.94 -12.51 -4.67
C ILE A 49 8.32 -11.85 -4.83
N TRP A 50 9.10 -11.69 -3.75
CA TRP A 50 10.42 -11.10 -3.76
C TRP A 50 11.37 -11.88 -4.69
N ALA A 51 11.29 -13.21 -4.71
CA ALA A 51 12.08 -14.05 -5.62
C ALA A 51 11.87 -13.74 -7.11
N ARG A 52 10.75 -13.10 -7.50
CA ARG A 52 10.47 -12.72 -8.89
C ARG A 52 11.31 -11.55 -9.39
N GLN A 53 11.97 -10.82 -8.49
CA GLN A 53 12.86 -9.71 -8.82
C GLN A 53 12.22 -8.52 -9.57
N ASP A 54 10.88 -8.44 -9.58
CA ASP A 54 10.15 -7.33 -10.19
C ASP A 54 10.56 -5.98 -9.56
N VAL A 55 10.77 -4.97 -10.42
CA VAL A 55 11.04 -3.58 -10.05
C VAL A 55 10.02 -2.72 -10.76
N ARG A 56 9.09 -2.13 -10.00
CA ARG A 56 8.03 -1.29 -10.57
C ARG A 56 7.66 -0.19 -9.61
N GLY A 57 7.89 1.06 -10.03
CA GLY A 57 7.41 2.22 -9.29
C GLY A 57 5.88 2.27 -9.27
N ARG A 58 5.33 2.79 -8.17
CA ARG A 58 3.90 3.04 -8.01
C ARG A 58 3.70 4.55 -8.05
N GLN A 59 3.00 5.06 -9.07
CA GLN A 59 2.76 6.50 -9.24
C GLN A 59 1.27 6.83 -9.06
N GLU A 60 0.39 5.97 -9.55
CA GLU A 60 -1.05 6.08 -9.39
C GLU A 60 -1.72 4.70 -9.52
N GLY A 61 -3.00 4.61 -9.16
CA GLY A 61 -3.82 3.43 -9.39
C GLY A 61 -5.07 3.39 -8.52
N ALA A 62 -5.76 2.24 -8.51
CA ALA A 62 -6.95 2.03 -7.70
C ALA A 62 -6.74 0.87 -6.71
N LYS A 63 -7.37 0.96 -5.54
CA LYS A 63 -7.44 -0.09 -4.53
C LYS A 63 -8.89 -0.36 -4.20
N ARG A 64 -9.28 -1.62 -4.31
CA ARG A 64 -10.61 -2.10 -3.96
C ARG A 64 -10.56 -2.78 -2.61
N PHE A 65 -11.44 -2.36 -1.71
CA PHE A 65 -11.46 -2.82 -0.33
C PHE A 65 -12.78 -3.51 0.00
N GLN A 66 -12.71 -4.53 0.86
CA GLN A 66 -13.85 -5.19 1.49
C GLN A 66 -13.69 -5.08 3.00
N HIS A 67 -14.23 -4.02 3.58
CA HIS A 67 -14.15 -3.80 5.03
C HIS A 67 -15.32 -4.50 5.74
N PRO A 68 -15.09 -5.15 6.91
CA PRO A 68 -16.13 -5.87 7.63
C PRO A 68 -17.36 -5.00 7.95
N GLU A 69 -17.13 -3.73 8.30
CA GLU A 69 -18.20 -2.82 8.73
C GLU A 69 -18.69 -1.85 7.64
N LEU A 70 -17.82 -1.47 6.69
CA LEU A 70 -18.16 -0.47 5.64
C LEU A 70 -18.58 -1.14 4.32
N GLY A 71 -18.45 -2.47 4.25
CA GLY A 71 -18.59 -3.26 3.04
C GLY A 71 -17.55 -2.85 1.99
N ARG A 72 -17.92 -3.02 0.72
CA ARG A 72 -17.04 -2.69 -0.40
C ARG A 72 -16.91 -1.19 -0.64
N PHE A 73 -15.70 -0.71 -0.87
CA PHE A 73 -15.42 0.65 -1.33
C PHE A 73 -14.09 0.70 -2.10
N ASP A 74 -13.98 1.66 -3.02
CA ASP A 74 -12.87 1.73 -3.96
C ASP A 74 -12.19 3.11 -3.84
N LEU A 75 -10.86 3.11 -3.70
CA LEU A 75 -10.04 4.31 -3.59
C LEU A 75 -9.11 4.42 -4.80
N GLU A 76 -8.98 5.60 -5.35
CA GLU A 76 -7.85 5.95 -6.19
C GLU A 76 -6.69 6.40 -5.30
N TYR A 77 -5.46 6.19 -5.76
CA TYR A 77 -4.30 6.74 -5.10
C TYR A 77 -3.35 7.38 -6.08
N THR A 78 -2.63 8.38 -5.60
CA THR A 78 -1.51 9.02 -6.28
C THR A 78 -0.35 9.10 -5.29
N ALA A 79 0.84 8.70 -5.74
CA ALA A 79 2.07 8.76 -4.98
C ALA A 79 2.90 9.96 -5.45
N PHE A 80 3.28 10.81 -4.51
CA PHE A 80 4.14 11.97 -4.74
C PHE A 80 5.49 11.74 -4.06
N GLN A 81 6.57 12.09 -4.72
CA GLN A 81 7.89 12.14 -4.11
C GLN A 81 8.11 13.52 -3.48
N VAL A 82 8.68 13.56 -2.27
CA VAL A 82 9.04 14.82 -1.63
C VAL A 82 10.34 15.33 -2.26
N ALA A 83 10.31 16.53 -2.84
CA ALA A 83 11.43 17.05 -3.64
C ALA A 83 12.75 17.17 -2.84
N GLU A 84 12.69 17.67 -1.61
CA GLU A 84 13.87 17.85 -0.75
C GLU A 84 14.30 16.57 -0.02
N GLN A 85 13.47 15.52 -0.04
CA GLN A 85 13.75 14.24 0.60
C GLN A 85 13.26 13.10 -0.30
N PRO A 86 14.03 12.71 -1.34
CA PRO A 86 13.59 11.73 -2.34
C PRO A 86 13.24 10.34 -1.79
N SER A 87 13.72 10.01 -0.58
CA SER A 87 13.38 8.80 0.16
C SER A 87 11.98 8.84 0.79
N LEU A 88 11.36 10.03 0.90
CA LEU A 88 9.99 10.19 1.40
C LEU A 88 8.97 10.21 0.26
N ARG A 89 7.85 9.53 0.50
CA ARG A 89 6.68 9.54 -0.38
C ARG A 89 5.41 9.90 0.36
N LEU A 90 4.57 10.70 -0.28
CA LEU A 90 3.19 10.96 0.13
C LEU A 90 2.25 10.14 -0.74
N TYR A 91 1.46 9.26 -0.13
CA TYR A 91 0.38 8.56 -0.80
C TYR A 91 -0.95 9.25 -0.49
N LEU A 92 -1.53 9.92 -1.48
CA LEU A 92 -2.87 10.48 -1.40
C LEU A 92 -3.87 9.42 -1.84
N TYR A 93 -4.89 9.16 -1.02
CA TYR A 93 -6.01 8.29 -1.37
C TYR A 93 -7.29 9.10 -1.49
N THR A 94 -8.00 8.98 -2.61
CA THR A 94 -9.26 9.67 -2.88
C THR A 94 -10.38 8.67 -3.19
N PRO A 95 -11.64 8.97 -2.82
CA PRO A 95 -12.76 8.13 -3.22
C PRO A 95 -12.84 8.00 -4.74
N ALA A 96 -12.93 6.77 -5.26
CA ALA A 96 -13.07 6.54 -6.70
C ALA A 96 -14.45 6.98 -7.24
N ASP A 97 -15.43 7.11 -6.36
CA ASP A 97 -16.77 7.58 -6.71
C ASP A 97 -17.48 8.31 -5.55
N LYS A 98 -18.61 8.95 -5.89
CA LYS A 98 -19.45 9.66 -4.90
C LYS A 98 -19.96 8.73 -3.80
N ARG A 99 -20.21 7.46 -4.12
CA ARG A 99 -20.73 6.48 -3.15
C ARG A 99 -19.70 6.18 -2.07
N THR A 100 -18.45 5.94 -2.47
CA THR A 100 -17.31 5.75 -1.59
C THR A 100 -17.06 7.03 -0.78
N ALA A 101 -17.15 8.20 -1.40
CA ALA A 101 -17.00 9.47 -0.69
C ALA A 101 -18.03 9.63 0.45
N MET A 102 -19.30 9.33 0.19
CA MET A 102 -20.35 9.38 1.21
C MET A 102 -20.08 8.39 2.34
N LYS A 103 -19.78 7.12 2.02
CA LYS A 103 -19.45 6.09 3.02
C LYS A 103 -18.31 6.51 3.94
N LEU A 104 -17.22 7.03 3.36
CA LEU A 104 -16.04 7.42 4.13
C LEU A 104 -16.31 8.66 5.00
N ARG A 105 -17.12 9.61 4.53
CA ARG A 105 -17.56 10.75 5.34
C ARG A 105 -18.40 10.30 6.53
N GLU A 106 -19.36 9.40 6.33
CA GLU A 106 -20.17 8.83 7.41
C GLU A 106 -19.30 8.08 8.43
N ALA A 107 -18.33 7.29 7.95
CA ALA A 107 -17.39 6.58 8.82
C ALA A 107 -16.54 7.54 9.66
N ALA A 108 -15.97 8.58 9.04
CA ALA A 108 -15.16 9.59 9.73
C ALA A 108 -15.93 10.32 10.84
N GLN A 109 -17.23 10.61 10.61
CA GLN A 109 -18.09 11.23 11.62
C GLN A 109 -18.36 10.33 12.83
N ARG A 110 -18.39 9.00 12.64
CA ARG A 110 -18.53 8.04 13.75
C ARG A 110 -17.27 7.99 14.61
N VAL A 111 -16.09 8.03 13.98
CA VAL A 111 -14.79 8.04 14.67
C VAL A 111 -14.58 9.31 15.49
N ASN A 112 -15.08 10.45 15.02
CA ASN A 112 -14.91 11.75 15.68
C ASN A 112 -15.99 12.11 16.71
N ARG A 113 -16.91 11.19 17.06
CA ARG A 113 -17.86 11.42 18.17
C ARG A 113 -17.17 11.09 19.50
N PRO A 114 -17.06 12.03 20.46
CA PRO A 114 -16.55 11.72 21.78
C PRO A 114 -17.55 10.79 22.50
N SER A 115 -17.00 9.79 23.20
CA SER A 115 -17.74 8.92 24.13
C SER A 115 -18.40 9.69 25.27
#